data_AF-A0A7C3N118-F1
#
_entry.id   AF-A0A7C3N118-F1
#
_cell.length_a   1.000
_cell.length_b   1.000
_cell.length_c   1.000
_cell.angle_alpha   90.00
_cell.angle_beta   90.00
_cell.angle_gamma   90.00
#
_symmetry.space_group_name_H-M   'P 1'
#
loop_
_entity.id
_entity.type
_entity.pdbx_description
1 polymer ?
#
loop_
_entity_poly.entity_id
_entity_poly.type
_entity_poly.pdbx_seq_one_letter_code
_entity_poly.pdbx_strand_id
1 'polypeptide(L)'
;MKSLKHGKDILVSVENITPFGIWIFVKEKEYFLSYNDYPYFKDQTLGSIQNVQLLHGYYLYWPELDVDLEIDNLENPQKYPLKSRIVKKHRTLHGTARRIASH
;
A
#
# COMPACT_ATOMS: atom_id res chain seq x y z
N MET A 1 -26.79 -15.93 -32.21
CA MET A 1 -26.31 -15.73 -30.82
C MET A 1 -24.88 -15.23 -30.92
N LYS A 2 -24.65 -13.92 -30.74
CA LYS A 2 -23.33 -13.32 -30.86
C LYS A 2 -22.65 -13.37 -29.50
N SER A 3 -21.68 -14.26 -29.35
CA SER A 3 -20.76 -14.27 -28.21
C SER A 3 -19.95 -12.97 -28.24
N LEU A 4 -20.22 -12.08 -27.28
CA LEU A 4 -19.39 -10.90 -27.04
C LEU A 4 -18.09 -11.38 -26.40
N LYS A 5 -17.09 -11.59 -27.24
CA LYS A 5 -15.70 -11.75 -26.82
C LYS A 5 -15.26 -10.44 -26.16
N HIS A 6 -15.57 -10.24 -24.88
CA HIS A 6 -14.87 -9.26 -24.06
C HIS A 6 -13.54 -9.89 -23.64
N GLY A 7 -12.63 -10.03 -24.60
CA GLY A 7 -11.20 -10.02 -24.31
C GLY A 7 -10.84 -8.59 -23.92
N LYS A 8 -11.38 -8.12 -22.80
CA LYS A 8 -10.74 -6.99 -22.12
C LYS A 8 -9.48 -7.62 -21.59
N ASP A 9 -8.36 -7.28 -22.17
CA ASP A 9 -7.06 -7.63 -21.63
C ASP A 9 -7.02 -6.99 -20.23
N ILE A 10 -7.44 -7.73 -19.21
CA ILE A 10 -7.49 -7.25 -17.84
C ILE A 10 -6.01 -7.23 -17.42
N LEU A 11 -5.34 -6.15 -17.77
CA LEU A 11 -3.94 -5.94 -17.45
C LEU A 11 -3.73 -5.71 -15.94
N VAL A 12 -4.80 -5.40 -15.21
CA VAL A 12 -4.80 -5.17 -13.77
C VAL A 12 -6.11 -5.63 -13.11
N SER A 13 -6.02 -6.37 -12.01
CA SER A 13 -7.16 -6.76 -11.17
C SER A 13 -6.74 -6.93 -9.71
N VAL A 14 -7.64 -6.61 -8.76
CA VAL A 14 -7.45 -6.96 -7.36
C VAL A 14 -8.01 -8.37 -7.13
N GLU A 15 -7.13 -9.31 -6.78
CA GLU A 15 -7.48 -10.72 -6.63
C GLU A 15 -8.03 -11.03 -5.24
N ASN A 16 -7.43 -10.44 -4.20
CA ASN A 16 -7.81 -10.74 -2.82
C ASN A 16 -7.48 -9.59 -1.87
N ILE A 17 -8.31 -9.42 -0.84
CA ILE A 17 -8.11 -8.42 0.21
C ILE A 17 -8.15 -9.15 1.55
N THR A 18 -7.05 -9.04 2.28
CA THR A 18 -6.85 -9.71 3.57
C THR A 18 -6.69 -8.70 4.69
N PRO A 19 -6.75 -9.11 5.98
CA PRO A 19 -6.45 -8.22 7.10
C PRO A 19 -5.02 -7.66 7.11
N PHE A 20 -4.10 -8.26 6.34
CA PHE A 20 -2.68 -7.88 6.31
C PHE A 20 -2.30 -7.02 5.10
N GLY A 21 -3.11 -7.05 4.04
CA GLY A 21 -2.78 -6.41 2.77
C GLY A 21 -3.66 -6.88 1.62
N ILE A 22 -3.30 -6.43 0.42
CA ILE A 22 -4.05 -6.64 -0.82
C ILE A 22 -3.19 -7.41 -1.82
N TRP A 23 -3.79 -8.38 -2.49
CA TRP A 23 -3.22 -9.05 -3.66
C TRP A 23 -3.73 -8.40 -4.93
N ILE A 24 -2.80 -7.96 -5.78
CA ILE A 24 -3.09 -7.36 -7.08
C ILE A 24 -2.37 -8.15 -8.17
N PHE A 25 -3.10 -8.45 -9.23
CA PHE A 25 -2.57 -9.07 -10.43
C PHE A 25 -2.35 -8.00 -11.49
N VAL A 26 -1.14 -7.91 -12.02
CA VAL A 26 -0.76 -6.94 -13.05
C VAL A 26 0.15 -7.61 -14.05
N LYS A 27 -0.17 -7.50 -15.35
CA LYS A 27 0.67 -8.03 -16.45
C LYS A 27 1.19 -9.47 -16.18
N GLU A 28 0.28 -10.38 -15.86
CA GLU A 28 0.59 -11.80 -15.62
C GLU A 28 1.39 -12.10 -14.33
N LYS A 29 1.52 -11.12 -13.42
CA LYS A 29 2.21 -11.27 -12.15
C LYS A 29 1.35 -10.82 -10.98
N GLU A 30 1.48 -11.51 -9.86
CA GLU A 30 0.83 -11.15 -8.60
C GLU A 30 1.79 -10.37 -7.70
N TYR A 31 1.28 -9.32 -7.08
CA TYR A 31 1.99 -8.50 -6.11
C TYR A 31 1.18 -8.39 -4.83
N PHE A 32 1.88 -8.42 -3.69
CA PHE A 32 1.29 -8.25 -2.38
C PHE A 32 1.57 -6.85 -1.83
N LEU A 33 0.52 -6.08 -1.63
CA LEU A 33 0.54 -4.75 -1.02
C LEU A 33 0.24 -4.88 0.48
N SER A 34 1.29 -4.98 1.28
CA SER A 34 1.21 -5.02 2.74
C SER A 34 0.69 -3.71 3.32
N TYR A 35 -0.25 -3.75 4.28
CA TYR A 35 -0.70 -2.54 4.97
C TYR A 35 0.36 -1.89 5.87
N ASN A 36 1.47 -2.57 6.15
CA ASN A 36 2.61 -1.95 6.83
C ASN A 36 3.33 -0.95 5.93
N ASP A 37 3.42 -1.26 4.64
CA ASP A 37 4.09 -0.42 3.64
C ASP A 37 3.10 0.56 2.99
N TYR A 38 1.86 0.13 2.82
CA TYR A 38 0.77 0.88 2.19
C TYR A 38 -0.44 1.01 3.13
N PRO A 39 -0.32 1.77 4.23
CA PRO A 39 -1.38 1.90 5.24
C PRO A 39 -2.65 2.56 4.70
N TYR A 40 -2.55 3.29 3.59
CA TYR A 40 -3.65 4.03 2.95
C TYR A 40 -4.85 3.16 2.59
N PHE A 41 -4.65 1.86 2.40
CA PHE A 41 -5.69 0.91 2.02
C PHE A 41 -6.45 0.28 3.20
N LYS A 42 -5.94 0.38 4.43
CA LYS A 42 -6.41 -0.41 5.58
C LYS A 42 -7.87 -0.16 5.97
N ASP A 43 -8.36 1.06 5.76
CA ASP A 43 -9.69 1.51 6.17
C ASP A 43 -10.56 1.95 4.97
N GLN A 44 -10.22 1.45 3.77
CA GLN A 44 -10.90 1.82 2.53
C GLN A 44 -12.01 0.85 2.14
N THR A 45 -12.97 1.33 1.37
CA THR A 45 -14.07 0.48 0.91
C THR A 45 -13.59 -0.52 -0.14
N LEU A 46 -14.24 -1.68 -0.16
CA LEU A 46 -13.96 -2.73 -1.16
C LEU A 46 -14.08 -2.20 -2.59
N GLY A 47 -15.10 -1.37 -2.86
CA GLY A 47 -15.32 -0.78 -4.19
C GLY A 47 -14.15 0.13 -4.60
N SER A 48 -13.72 1.00 -3.69
CA SER A 48 -12.60 1.91 -3.94
C SER A 48 -11.28 1.18 -4.15
N ILE A 49 -11.02 0.09 -3.42
CA ILE A 49 -9.83 -0.75 -3.62
C ILE A 49 -9.89 -1.50 -4.96
N GLN A 50 -11.05 -2.03 -5.34
CA GLN A 50 -11.22 -2.75 -6.60
C GLN A 50 -11.12 -1.84 -7.84
N ASN A 51 -11.40 -0.55 -7.69
CA ASN A 51 -11.35 0.44 -8.77
C ASN A 51 -9.91 0.88 -9.07
N VAL A 52 -9.04 -0.08 -9.39
CA VAL A 52 -7.67 0.17 -9.80
C VAL A 52 -7.58 0.40 -11.30
N GLN A 53 -6.77 1.36 -11.71
CA GLN A 53 -6.51 1.70 -13.11
C GLN A 53 -5.03 1.56 -13.43
N LEU A 54 -4.72 0.91 -14.54
CA LEU A 54 -3.35 0.83 -15.05
C LEU A 54 -3.11 1.96 -16.06
N LEU A 55 -2.29 2.93 -15.67
CA LEU A 55 -1.85 4.06 -16.47
C LEU A 55 -0.50 3.74 -17.13
N HIS A 56 -0.41 4.03 -18.43
CA HIS A 56 0.78 3.85 -19.26
C HIS A 56 1.41 2.44 -19.26
N GLY A 57 0.75 1.46 -18.63
CA GLY A 57 1.24 0.09 -18.46
C GLY A 57 2.19 -0.11 -17.27
N TYR A 58 2.48 0.91 -16.46
CA TYR A 58 3.43 0.77 -15.34
C TYR A 58 3.05 1.53 -14.07
N TYR A 59 2.02 2.38 -14.12
CA TYR A 59 1.47 3.04 -12.93
C TYR A 59 0.09 2.49 -12.60
N LEU A 60 -0.13 2.13 -11.35
CA LEU A 60 -1.41 1.75 -10.78
C LEU A 60 -1.98 2.97 -10.09
N TYR A 61 -3.23 3.31 -10.38
CA TYR A 61 -3.90 4.47 -9.81
C TYR A 61 -5.27 4.09 -9.25
N TRP A 62 -5.53 4.49 -8.02
CA TRP A 62 -6.81 4.38 -7.34
C TRP A 62 -7.45 5.76 -7.24
N PRO A 63 -8.33 6.16 -8.19
CA PRO A 63 -8.91 7.50 -8.23
C PRO A 63 -9.76 7.85 -7.01
N GLU A 64 -10.41 6.86 -6.39
CA GLU A 64 -11.21 7.09 -5.18
C GLU A 64 -10.36 7.29 -3.93
N LEU A 65 -9.14 6.73 -3.93
CA LEU A 65 -8.21 6.81 -2.80
C LEU A 65 -7.19 7.93 -2.96
N ASP A 66 -7.07 8.47 -4.17
CA ASP A 66 -6.00 9.37 -4.59
C ASP A 66 -4.60 8.78 -4.30
N VAL A 67 -4.45 7.47 -4.60
CA VAL A 67 -3.20 6.72 -4.39
C VAL A 67 -2.67 6.24 -5.73
N ASP A 68 -1.40 6.50 -6.00
CA ASP A 68 -0.65 5.95 -7.13
C ASP A 68 0.50 5.04 -6.67
N LEU A 69 0.75 3.95 -7.41
CA LEU A 69 1.85 3.01 -7.19
C LEU A 69 2.51 2.63 -8.50
N GLU A 70 3.84 2.64 -8.55
CA GLU A 70 4.60 2.18 -9.70
C GLU A 70 4.91 0.68 -9.59
N ILE A 71 4.72 -0.08 -10.68
CA ILE A 71 5.03 -1.51 -10.72
C ILE A 71 6.52 -1.76 -10.46
N ASP A 72 7.42 -0.87 -10.92
CA ASP A 72 8.87 -1.01 -10.71
C ASP A 72 9.23 -1.00 -9.21
N ASN A 73 8.48 -0.30 -8.37
CA ASN A 73 8.65 -0.34 -6.91
C ASN A 73 8.32 -1.72 -6.33
N LEU A 74 7.35 -2.43 -6.91
CA LEU A 74 6.94 -3.76 -6.50
C LEU A 74 7.91 -4.84 -7.00
N GLU A 75 8.46 -4.68 -8.21
CA GLU A 75 9.44 -5.60 -8.77
C GLU A 75 10.84 -5.43 -8.18
N ASN A 76 11.22 -4.19 -7.86
CA ASN A 76 12.55 -3.83 -7.39
C ASN A 76 12.52 -3.05 -6.06
N PRO A 77 12.01 -3.63 -4.96
CA PRO A 77 11.92 -2.94 -3.67
C PRO A 77 13.30 -2.50 -3.14
N GLN A 78 14.39 -3.11 -3.61
CA GLN A 78 15.76 -2.74 -3.25
C GLN A 78 16.25 -1.45 -3.95
N LYS A 79 15.68 -1.07 -5.10
CA LYS A 79 16.02 0.19 -5.77
C LYS A 79 15.40 1.39 -5.07
N TYR A 80 14.24 1.19 -4.44
CA TYR A 80 13.48 2.23 -3.76
C TYR A 80 13.27 1.82 -2.31
N PRO A 81 14.32 1.84 -1.47
CA PRO A 81 14.13 1.61 -0.05
C PRO A 81 13.18 2.69 0.46
N LEU A 82 11.95 2.32 0.78
CA LEU A 82 10.96 3.15 1.46
C LEU A 82 11.58 3.56 2.80
N LYS A 83 12.31 4.67 2.80
CA LYS A 83 12.88 5.29 4.01
C LYS A 83 11.78 6.03 4.76
N SER A 84 10.65 5.38 5.04
CA SER A 84 9.83 5.78 6.19
C SER A 84 10.53 5.21 7.42
N ARG A 85 11.61 5.88 7.84
CA ARG A 85 12.23 5.64 9.13
C ARG A 85 11.13 5.93 10.16
N ILE A 86 10.43 4.89 10.62
CA ILE A 86 9.64 4.93 11.84
C ILE A 86 10.66 5.33 12.90
N VAL A 87 10.74 6.62 13.18
CA VAL A 87 11.40 7.10 14.39
C VAL A 87 10.51 6.56 15.49
N LYS A 88 10.84 5.36 15.98
CA LYS A 88 10.33 4.88 17.25
C LYS A 88 10.67 6.00 18.22
N LYS A 89 9.66 6.79 18.58
CA LYS A 89 9.80 7.86 19.55
C LYS A 89 10.12 7.15 20.85
N HIS A 90 11.41 6.95 21.13
CA HIS A 90 11.88 6.50 22.42
C HIS A 90 11.37 7.55 23.40
N ARG A 91 10.29 7.23 24.12
CA ARG A 91 9.91 7.98 25.32
C ARG A 91 11.01 7.71 26.34
N THR A 92 12.08 8.49 26.26
CA THR A 92 13.06 8.57 27.33
C THR A 92 12.38 9.22 28.52
N LEU A 93 12.30 8.45 29.60
CA LEU A 93 11.92 8.87 30.93
C LEU A 93 12.64 10.17 31.30
N HIS A 94 11.89 11.21 31.64
CA HIS A 94 12.40 12.26 32.52
C HIS A 94 11.78 12.05 33.89
N GLY A 95 12.40 11.14 34.66
CA GLY A 95 12.24 11.11 36.11
C GLY A 95 12.80 12.41 36.66
N THR A 96 11.92 13.33 37.06
CA THR A 96 12.34 14.56 37.74
C THR A 96 12.70 14.19 39.18
N ALA A 97 14.00 14.16 39.44
CA ALA A 97 14.55 14.07 40.78
C ALA A 97 14.16 15.31 41.59
N ARG A 98 13.26 15.17 42.56
CA ARG A 98 13.13 16.15 43.64
C ARG A 98 14.16 15.84 44.72
N ARG A 99 15.29 16.55 44.66
CA ARG A 99 16.14 16.76 45.85
C ARG A 99 15.36 17.68 46.80
N ILE A 100 15.04 17.19 47.99
CA ILE A 100 14.68 18.04 49.13
C ILE A 100 15.95 18.20 49.99
N ALA A 101 16.42 19.44 50.09
CA ALA A 101 17.43 19.86 51.04
C ALA A 101 16.75 20.79 52.06
N SER A 102 16.75 20.35 53.32
CA SER A 102 16.94 21.13 54.56
C SER A 102 16.48 22.59 54.64
N HIS A 103 15.59 22.87 55.60
CA HIS A 103 15.82 23.80 56.71
C HIS A 103 15.12 23.27 57.97
#